data_AF-A0ABD2I5Y1-F1
#
_entry.id   AF-A0ABD2I5Y1-F1
#
_cell.length_a   1.000
_cell.length_b   1.000
_cell.length_c   1.000
_cell.angle_alpha   90.00
_cell.angle_beta   90.00
_cell.angle_gamma   90.00
#
_symmetry.space_group_name_H-M   'P 1'
#
loop_
_entity.id
_entity.type
_entity.pdbx_description
1 polymer ?
#
loop_
_entity_poly.entity_id
_entity_poly.type
_entity_poly.pdbx_seq_one_letter_code
_entity_poly.pdbx_strand_id
1 'polypeptide(L)'
;MARFRKLHGTTFVLLALTSAFELVHLCGQYLFLYVALSGQNFIDYQLAVQICAPSLFAVQLISPTMLFIGIDRLISVTFVNL
;
A
#
# COMPACT_ATOMS: atom_id res chain seq x y z
N MET A 1 -11.62 -14.80 21.25
CA MET A 1 -10.64 -13.70 21.14
C MET A 1 -9.17 -14.18 21.20
N ALA A 2 -8.82 -15.32 20.61
CA ALA A 2 -7.48 -15.94 20.73
C ALA A 2 -6.66 -15.95 19.41
N ARG A 3 -7.21 -15.39 18.32
CA ARG A 3 -6.66 -15.58 16.96
C ARG A 3 -5.48 -14.65 16.62
N PHE A 4 -5.32 -13.54 17.33
CA PHE A 4 -4.26 -12.55 17.07
C PHE A 4 -2.95 -12.79 17.82
N ARG A 5 -2.93 -13.68 18.83
CA ARG A 5 -1.74 -13.84 19.69
C ARG A 5 -0.53 -14.48 18.98
N LYS A 6 -0.75 -15.15 17.84
CA LYS A 6 0.29 -15.76 16.99
C LYS A 6 0.73 -14.87 15.82
N LEU A 7 0.17 -13.66 15.66
CA LEU A 7 0.49 -12.74 14.56
C LEU A 7 1.48 -11.62 14.96
N HIS A 8 2.13 -11.70 16.11
CA HIS A 8 3.12 -10.70 16.55
C HIS A 8 4.53 -10.93 15.98
N GLY A 9 4.63 -11.25 14.68
CA GLY A 9 5.91 -11.30 13.97
C GLY A 9 6.20 -9.97 13.28
N THR A 10 7.47 -9.58 13.18
CA THR A 10 7.94 -8.41 12.41
C THR A 10 7.37 -8.40 11.00
N THR A 11 7.32 -9.56 10.34
CA THR A 11 6.74 -9.69 9.00
C THR A 11 5.26 -9.34 8.94
N PHE A 12 4.46 -9.68 9.96
CA PHE A 12 3.02 -9.40 9.96
C PHE A 12 2.73 -7.91 10.12
N VAL A 13 3.58 -7.19 10.87
CA VAL A 13 3.51 -5.73 10.98
C VAL A 13 3.84 -5.08 9.65
N LEU A 14 4.91 -5.52 8.98
CA LEU A 14 5.27 -5.04 7.65
C LEU A 14 4.16 -5.34 6.62
N LEU A 15 3.56 -6.53 6.67
CA LEU A 15 2.45 -6.91 5.80
C LEU A 15 1.19 -6.06 6.04
N ALA A 16 0.86 -5.79 7.30
CA ALA A 16 -0.25 -4.90 7.66
C ALA A 16 0.00 -3.47 7.17
N LEU A 17 1.25 -2.99 7.24
CA LEU A 17 1.64 -1.68 6.74
C LEU A 17 1.54 -1.61 5.21
N THR A 18 2.05 -2.61 4.48
CA THR A 18 1.96 -2.67 3.03
C THR A 18 0.50 -2.73 2.57
N SER A 19 -0.34 -3.55 3.21
CA SER A 19 -1.76 -3.62 2.88
C SER A 19 -2.52 -2.32 3.18
N ALA A 20 -2.15 -1.59 4.26
CA ALA A 20 -2.70 -0.26 4.51
C ALA A 20 -2.34 0.73 3.38
N PHE A 21 -1.10 0.68 2.87
CA PHE A 21 -0.72 1.50 1.71
C PHE A 21 -1.44 1.09 0.43
N GLU A 22 -1.67 -0.20 0.19
CA GLU A 22 -2.47 -0.64 -0.96
C GLU A 22 -3.91 -0.10 -0.92
N LEU A 23 -4.52 -0.05 0.27
CA LEU A 23 -5.84 0.57 0.45
C LEU A 23 -5.83 2.07 0.11
N VAL A 24 -4.78 2.80 0.51
CA VAL A 24 -4.62 4.21 0.16
C VAL A 24 -4.33 4.38 -1.34
N HIS A 25 -3.60 3.45 -1.95
CA HIS A 25 -3.31 3.47 -3.38
C HIS A 25 -4.59 3.34 -4.22
N LEU A 26 -5.51 2.46 -3.82
CA LEU A 26 -6.82 2.28 -4.46
C LEU A 26 -7.62 3.59 -4.56
N CYS A 27 -7.40 4.55 -3.66
CA CYS A 27 -8.07 5.85 -3.72
C CYS A 27 -7.77 6.64 -5.01
N GLY A 28 -6.65 6.39 -5.67
CA GLY A 28 -6.34 7.04 -6.96
C GLY A 28 -7.31 6.66 -8.08
N GLN A 29 -7.95 5.50 -7.98
CA GLN A 29 -8.95 5.06 -8.96
C GLN A 29 -10.27 5.84 -8.85
N TYR A 30 -10.52 6.54 -7.73
CA TYR A 30 -11.70 7.40 -7.60
C TYR A 30 -11.69 8.57 -8.59
N LEU A 31 -10.54 8.96 -9.14
CA LEU A 31 -10.48 9.96 -10.20
C LEU A 31 -11.24 9.50 -11.45
N PHE A 32 -11.07 8.23 -11.85
CA PHE A 32 -11.82 7.65 -12.98
C PHE A 32 -13.31 7.59 -12.69
N LEU A 33 -13.69 7.25 -11.46
CA LEU A 33 -15.09 7.23 -11.04
C LEU A 33 -15.71 8.64 -11.09
N TYR A 34 -14.95 9.67 -10.69
CA TYR A 34 -15.37 11.07 -10.75
C TYR A 34 -15.60 11.54 -12.20
N VAL A 35 -14.70 11.21 -13.13
CA VAL A 35 -14.87 11.51 -14.56
C VAL A 35 -16.09 10.80 -15.12
N ALA A 36 -16.25 9.50 -14.83
CA ALA A 36 -17.35 8.70 -15.34
C ALA A 36 -18.72 9.18 -14.86
N LEU A 37 -18.83 9.68 -13.62
CA LEU A 37 -20.09 10.16 -13.04
C LEU A 37 -20.40 11.62 -13.37
N SER A 38 -19.39 12.50 -13.42
CA SER A 38 -19.62 13.94 -13.71
C SER A 38 -19.77 14.23 -15.20
N GLY A 39 -19.27 13.35 -16.08
CA GLY A 39 -19.22 13.59 -17.52
C GLY A 39 -18.23 14.70 -17.93
N GLN A 40 -17.46 15.25 -17.00
CA GLN A 40 -16.43 16.24 -17.30
C GLN A 40 -15.10 15.57 -17.61
N ASN A 41 -14.69 15.66 -18.87
CA ASN A 41 -13.46 15.01 -19.36
C ASN A 41 -12.17 15.75 -18.93
N PHE A 42 -12.28 17.04 -18.57
CA PHE A 42 -11.17 17.86 -18.10
C PHE A 42 -11.39 18.20 -16.63
N ILE A 43 -10.66 17.50 -15.76
CA ILE A 43 -10.60 17.80 -14.33
C ILE A 43 -9.62 18.96 -14.11
N ASP A 44 -9.99 19.90 -13.25
CA ASP A 44 -9.08 20.96 -12.81
C ASP A 44 -7.81 20.35 -12.19
N TYR A 45 -6.65 20.86 -12.58
CA TYR A 45 -5.35 20.31 -12.19
C TYR A 45 -5.21 20.20 -10.66
N GLN A 46 -5.70 21.21 -9.93
CA GLN A 46 -5.66 21.21 -8.47
C GLN A 46 -6.45 20.05 -7.86
N LEU A 47 -7.63 19.74 -8.40
CA LEU A 47 -8.48 18.66 -7.92
C LEU A 47 -7.89 17.29 -8.30
N ALA A 48 -7.33 17.17 -9.50
CA ALA A 48 -6.63 15.96 -9.95
C ALA A 48 -5.42 15.65 -9.05
N VAL A 49 -4.62 16.65 -8.70
CA VAL A 49 -3.47 16.48 -7.80
C VAL A 49 -3.93 16.08 -6.39
N GLN A 50 -5.00 16.68 -5.86
CA GLN A 50 -5.52 16.32 -4.53
C GLN A 50 -5.98 14.86 -4.44
N ILE A 51 -6.60 14.34 -5.50
CA ILE A 51 -7.07 12.95 -5.54
C ILE A 51 -5.89 11.98 -5.77
N CYS A 52 -4.96 12.32 -6.67
CA CYS A 52 -3.86 11.43 -7.05
C CYS A 52 -2.67 11.46 -6.09
N ALA A 53 -2.39 12.57 -5.42
CA ALA A 53 -1.26 12.71 -4.50
C ALA A 53 -1.17 11.57 -3.46
N PRO A 54 -2.23 11.27 -2.67
CA PRO A 54 -2.15 10.19 -1.68
C PRO A 54 -1.88 8.81 -2.33
N SER A 55 -2.42 8.58 -3.52
CA SER A 55 -2.19 7.33 -4.26
C SER A 55 -0.74 7.21 -4.75
N LEU A 56 -0.15 8.31 -5.25
CA LEU A 56 1.26 8.35 -5.67
C LEU A 56 2.22 8.14 -4.49
N PHE A 57 1.93 8.75 -3.34
CA PHE A 57 2.71 8.52 -2.12
C PHE A 57 2.63 7.07 -1.67
N ALA A 58 1.44 6.46 -1.71
CA ALA A 58 1.26 5.07 -1.33
C ALA A 58 2.08 4.10 -2.21
N VAL A 59 2.11 4.29 -3.53
CA VAL A 59 2.94 3.44 -4.43
C VAL A 59 4.42 3.51 -4.06
N GLN A 60 4.93 4.70 -3.76
CA GLN A 60 6.33 4.87 -3.39
C GLN A 60 6.67 4.20 -2.06
N LEU A 61 5.70 4.01 -1.16
CA LEU A 61 5.88 3.34 0.13
C LEU A 61 5.66 1.81 0.05
N ILE A 62 4.88 1.32 -0.91
CA ILE A 62 4.68 -0.12 -1.13
C ILE A 62 5.99 -0.79 -1.57
N SER A 63 6.72 -0.21 -2.53
CA SER A 63 7.97 -0.77 -3.05
C SER A 63 9.04 -1.06 -1.97
N PRO A 64 9.43 -0.10 -1.10
CA PRO A 64 10.40 -0.37 -0.06
C PRO A 64 9.86 -1.31 1.02
N THR A 65 8.58 -1.24 1.38
CA THR A 65 8.00 -2.14 2.40
C THR A 65 7.96 -3.58 1.93
N MET A 66 7.63 -3.84 0.66
CA MET A 66 7.76 -5.18 0.06
C MET A 66 9.21 -5.67 0.04
N LEU A 67 10.17 -4.78 -0.26
CA LEU A 67 11.58 -5.12 -0.24
C LEU A 67 12.02 -5.56 1.17
N PHE A 68 11.62 -4.83 2.22
CA PHE A 68 11.91 -5.21 3.60
C PHE A 68 11.27 -6.53 4.02
N ILE A 69 10.04 -6.83 3.57
CA ILE A 69 9.41 -8.14 3.78
C ILE A 69 10.24 -9.25 3.13
N GLY A 70 10.72 -9.01 1.90
CA GLY A 70 11.59 -9.94 1.18
C GLY A 70 12.90 -10.22 1.93
N ILE A 71 13.55 -9.16 2.44
CA ILE A 71 14.77 -9.28 3.25
C ILE A 71 14.51 -10.05 4.54
N ASP A 72 13.46 -9.72 5.29
CA ASP A 72 13.09 -10.39 6.55
C ASP A 72 12.89 -11.89 6.33
N ARG A 73 12.26 -12.29 5.22
CA ARG A 73 12.10 -13.70 4.82
C ARG A 73 13.40 -14.34 4.36
N LEU A 74 14.24 -13.65 3.61
CA LEU A 74 15.54 -14.16 3.17
C LEU A 74 16.48 -14.44 4.34
N ILE A 75 16.51 -13.53 5.32
CA ILE A 75 17.28 -13.67 6.56
C ILE A 75 16.77 -14.88 7.34
N SER A 76 15.45 -15.00 7.52
CA SER A 76 14.85 -16.12 8.25
C SER A 76 15.17 -17.49 7.64
N VAL A 77 15.38 -17.58 6.32
CA VAL A 77 15.70 -18.87 5.67
C VAL A 77 17.20 -19.15 5.66
N THR A 78 18.02 -18.12 5.42
CA THR A 78 19.48 -18.27 5.28
C THR A 78 20.16 -18.46 6.63
N PHE A 79 19.76 -17.72 7.67
CA PHE A 79 20.42 -17.74 8.98
C PHE A 79 19.90 -18.81 9.94
N VAL A 80 18.71 -19.36 9.71
CA VAL A 80 18.18 -20.49 10.51
C VAL A 80 18.74 -21.84 10.04
N ASN A 81 19.22 -21.92 8.80
CA ASN A 81 19.80 -23.14 8.21
C ASN A 81 21.35 -23.20 8.31
N LEU A 82 21.96 -22.36 9.15
CA LEU A 82 23.40 -22.35 9.42
C LEU A 82 23.65 -22.64 10.91
#